data_AF-A0A6G0HY24-F1
#
_entry.id   AF-A0A6G0HY24-F1
#
_cell.length_a   1.000
_cell.length_b   1.000
_cell.length_c   1.000
_cell.angle_alpha   90.00
_cell.angle_beta   90.00
_cell.angle_gamma   90.00
#
_symmetry.space_group_name_H-M   'P 1'
#
loop_
_entity.id
_entity.type
_entity.pdbx_description
1 polymer ?
#
loop_
_entity_poly.entity_id
_entity_poly.type
_entity_poly.pdbx_seq_one_letter_code
_entity_poly.pdbx_strand_id
1 'polypeptide(L)'
;MSSVLTRAWMVHCKGSFVASMTATLRQMDDYHYAHLISTFGKIRSDVVDFLMETFIMFKDLIGKNVYPSDWVIMNMMQNKVFLRAINQYAAVLNKKFLDQTNFELQLWNNYFHLAVAFLTQESLQLENFSSDKRAKIFQKYQDMRRHIGFEIRDMWYNLGPHKIKFIPRDGGSHPGDDACS
;
A
#
# COMPACT_ATOMS: atom_id res chain seq x y z
N MET A 1 18.85 -5.66 12.90
CA MET A 1 19.19 -6.97 12.29
C MET A 1 18.00 -7.69 11.63
N SER A 2 16.78 -7.11 11.53
CA SER A 2 15.61 -7.82 10.95
C SER A 2 15.36 -7.57 9.44
N SER A 3 15.77 -6.44 8.85
CA SER A 3 15.34 -6.10 7.48
C SER A 3 16.08 -6.83 6.34
N VAL A 4 17.25 -7.40 6.60
CA VAL A 4 18.06 -8.09 5.58
C VAL A 4 17.63 -9.55 5.41
N LEU A 5 17.14 -10.19 6.48
CA LEU A 5 16.71 -11.58 6.44
C LEU A 5 15.37 -11.74 5.71
N THR A 6 14.39 -10.85 5.92
CA THR A 6 13.10 -10.90 5.20
C THR A 6 13.25 -10.73 3.69
N ARG A 7 14.30 -10.01 3.23
CA ARG A 7 14.61 -9.84 1.81
C ARG A 7 15.26 -11.07 1.17
N ALA A 8 15.98 -11.89 1.93
CA ALA A 8 16.66 -13.09 1.43
C ALA A 8 15.73 -14.31 1.28
N TRP A 9 14.81 -14.52 2.22
CA TRP A 9 13.81 -15.63 2.13
C TRP A 9 12.79 -15.44 1.01
N MET A 10 12.62 -14.19 0.56
CA MET A 10 11.68 -13.86 -0.51
C MET A 10 12.16 -14.37 -1.88
N VAL A 11 13.35 -14.94 -2.07
CA VAL A 11 13.84 -15.27 -3.43
C VAL A 11 13.42 -16.66 -3.93
N HIS A 12 13.12 -17.63 -3.05
CA HIS A 12 12.82 -19.02 -3.46
C HIS A 12 11.36 -19.47 -3.22
N CYS A 13 10.59 -18.77 -2.36
CA CYS A 13 9.24 -19.19 -1.95
C CYS A 13 8.12 -18.18 -2.27
N LYS A 14 8.32 -17.22 -3.19
CA LYS A 14 7.36 -16.11 -3.43
C LYS A 14 5.93 -16.58 -3.70
N GLY A 15 5.76 -17.52 -4.63
CA GLY A 15 4.44 -17.94 -5.08
C GLY A 15 3.60 -18.61 -3.99
N SER A 16 4.19 -19.54 -3.22
CA SER A 16 3.50 -20.27 -2.16
C SER A 16 3.20 -19.38 -0.95
N PHE A 17 4.15 -18.54 -0.54
CA PHE A 17 3.92 -17.56 0.52
C PHE A 17 2.78 -16.60 0.16
N VAL A 18 2.81 -16.04 -1.05
CA VAL A 18 1.79 -15.08 -1.51
C VAL A 18 0.44 -15.76 -1.65
N ALA A 19 0.38 -17.00 -2.14
CA ALA A 19 -0.85 -17.77 -2.21
C ALA A 19 -1.45 -17.98 -0.80
N SER A 20 -0.65 -18.42 0.17
CA SER A 20 -1.09 -18.63 1.56
C SER A 20 -1.53 -17.33 2.24
N MET A 21 -0.77 -16.24 2.06
CA MET A 21 -1.13 -14.92 2.57
C MET A 21 -2.43 -14.42 1.94
N THR A 22 -2.57 -14.54 0.61
CA THR A 22 -3.79 -14.16 -0.11
C THR A 22 -4.99 -14.97 0.35
N ALA A 23 -4.82 -16.28 0.56
CA ALA A 23 -5.87 -17.16 1.07
C ALA A 23 -6.30 -16.78 2.49
N THR A 24 -5.36 -16.38 3.34
CA THR A 24 -5.63 -15.91 4.71
C THR A 24 -6.38 -14.58 4.68
N LEU A 25 -5.85 -13.57 4.00
CA LEU A 25 -6.46 -12.24 3.88
C LEU A 25 -7.86 -12.28 3.24
N ARG A 26 -8.09 -13.22 2.32
CA ARG A 26 -9.39 -13.41 1.68
C ARG A 26 -10.47 -13.91 2.66
N GLN A 27 -10.08 -14.69 3.67
CA GLN A 27 -11.00 -15.20 4.70
C GLN A 27 -11.27 -14.16 5.80
N MET A 28 -10.39 -13.17 5.96
CA MET A 28 -10.58 -12.11 6.95
C MET A 28 -11.77 -11.21 6.61
N ASP A 29 -12.52 -10.83 7.64
CA ASP A 29 -13.52 -9.78 7.64
C ASP A 29 -13.12 -8.62 8.55
N ASP A 30 -13.99 -7.61 8.65
CA ASP A 30 -13.72 -6.40 9.43
C ASP A 30 -13.43 -6.70 10.90
N TYR A 31 -14.08 -7.73 11.47
CA TYR A 31 -13.80 -8.19 12.83
C TYR A 31 -12.39 -8.76 12.93
N HIS A 32 -11.97 -9.61 11.98
CA HIS A 32 -10.62 -10.18 11.97
C HIS A 32 -9.54 -9.10 11.86
N TYR A 33 -9.73 -8.07 11.02
CA TYR A 33 -8.78 -6.95 10.92
C TYR A 33 -8.72 -6.13 12.22
N ALA A 34 -9.88 -5.79 12.80
CA ALA A 34 -9.93 -5.07 14.06
C ALA A 34 -9.26 -5.86 15.19
N HIS A 35 -9.53 -7.16 15.27
CA HIS A 35 -8.94 -8.05 16.26
C HIS A 35 -7.43 -8.17 16.08
N LEU A 36 -6.95 -8.36 14.85
CA LEU A 36 -5.51 -8.41 14.52
C LEU A 36 -4.78 -7.15 15.05
N ILE A 37 -5.29 -5.97 14.71
CA ILE A 37 -4.70 -4.71 15.16
C ILE A 37 -4.77 -4.55 16.69
N SER A 38 -5.81 -5.07 17.34
CA SER A 38 -5.92 -5.02 18.80
C SER A 38 -4.95 -5.97 19.51
N THR A 39 -4.71 -7.15 18.93
CA THR A 39 -3.86 -8.20 19.52
C THR A 39 -2.38 -7.86 19.40
N PHE A 40 -1.96 -7.34 18.24
CA PHE A 40 -0.59 -6.88 18.02
C PHE A 40 -0.33 -5.48 18.59
N GLY A 41 -1.37 -4.66 18.77
CA GLY A 41 -1.27 -3.25 19.14
C GLY A 41 -1.39 -2.96 20.63
N LYS A 42 -0.66 -3.68 21.49
CA LYS A 42 -0.60 -3.33 22.92
C LYS A 42 0.08 -1.97 23.13
N ILE A 43 1.07 -1.66 22.30
CA ILE A 43 1.76 -0.37 22.27
C ILE A 43 1.64 0.22 20.86
N ARG A 44 1.56 1.55 20.74
CA ARG A 44 1.43 2.26 19.46
C ARG A 44 2.54 1.87 18.46
N SER A 45 3.78 1.73 18.93
CA SER A 45 4.94 1.38 18.12
C SER A 45 4.76 0.04 17.40
N ASP A 46 4.19 -0.96 18.07
CA ASP A 46 4.01 -2.29 17.51
C ASP A 46 3.07 -2.26 16.28
N VAL A 47 2.03 -1.40 16.34
CA VAL A 47 1.12 -1.18 15.22
C VAL A 47 1.82 -0.45 14.08
N VAL A 48 2.69 0.52 14.39
CA VAL A 48 3.46 1.26 13.38
C VAL A 48 4.39 0.30 12.64
N ASP A 49 5.18 -0.50 13.36
CA ASP A 49 6.12 -1.46 12.78
C ASP A 49 5.40 -2.50 11.92
N PHE A 50 4.31 -3.08 12.45
CA PHE A 50 3.48 -4.02 11.69
C PHE A 50 2.97 -3.42 10.37
N LEU A 51 2.42 -2.20 10.40
CA LEU A 51 1.88 -1.56 9.21
C LEU A 51 3.00 -1.16 8.23
N MET A 52 4.14 -0.67 8.71
CA MET A 52 5.28 -0.36 7.86
C MET A 52 5.79 -1.61 7.12
N GLU A 53 6.02 -2.70 7.84
CA GLU A 53 6.48 -3.97 7.25
C GLU A 53 5.44 -4.51 6.25
N THR A 54 4.17 -4.45 6.60
CA THR A 54 3.07 -4.87 5.70
C THR A 54 3.03 -4.04 4.43
N PHE A 55 3.15 -2.71 4.53
CA PHE A 55 3.12 -1.84 3.35
C PHE A 55 4.32 -2.04 2.44
N ILE A 56 5.52 -2.20 3.01
CA ILE A 56 6.74 -2.48 2.25
C ILE A 56 6.61 -3.84 1.56
N MET A 57 6.13 -4.87 2.26
CA MET A 57 5.89 -6.19 1.70
C MET A 57 4.90 -6.14 0.54
N PHE A 58 3.74 -5.50 0.72
CA PHE A 58 2.73 -5.39 -0.35
C PHE A 58 3.30 -4.66 -1.56
N LYS A 59 4.03 -3.57 -1.36
CA LYS A 59 4.66 -2.80 -2.44
C LYS A 59 5.64 -3.66 -3.23
N ASP A 60 6.47 -4.44 -2.54
CA ASP A 60 7.43 -5.35 -3.15
C ASP A 60 6.74 -6.47 -3.95
N LEU A 61 5.63 -7.00 -3.46
CA LEU A 61 4.86 -8.06 -4.12
C LEU A 61 4.13 -7.54 -5.38
N ILE A 62 3.60 -6.32 -5.32
CA ILE A 62 2.97 -5.64 -6.45
C ILE A 62 4.02 -5.29 -7.50
N GLY A 63 5.15 -4.69 -7.11
CA GLY A 63 6.16 -4.19 -8.04
C GLY A 63 6.94 -5.29 -8.76
N LYS A 64 7.04 -6.51 -8.20
CA LYS A 64 7.84 -7.60 -8.77
C LYS A 64 7.03 -8.63 -9.56
N ASN A 65 5.69 -8.50 -9.63
CA ASN A 65 4.76 -9.45 -10.25
C ASN A 65 5.04 -10.92 -9.86
N VAL A 66 4.35 -11.41 -8.83
CA VAL A 66 4.56 -12.78 -8.29
C VAL A 66 4.17 -13.86 -9.28
N TYR A 67 3.08 -13.63 -10.03
CA TYR A 67 2.60 -14.54 -11.06
C TYR A 67 2.93 -13.99 -12.45
N PRO A 68 3.06 -14.85 -13.47
CA PRO A 68 3.18 -14.44 -14.87
C PRO A 68 2.06 -13.47 -15.29
N SER A 69 2.34 -12.54 -16.20
CA SER A 69 1.40 -11.48 -16.61
C SER A 69 0.16 -12.03 -17.34
N ASP A 70 0.29 -13.17 -18.02
CA ASP A 70 -0.78 -13.88 -18.70
C ASP A 70 -1.73 -14.61 -17.73
N TRP A 71 -1.33 -14.80 -16.46
CA TRP A 71 -2.17 -15.38 -15.39
C TRP A 71 -3.15 -14.35 -14.82
N VAL A 72 -3.90 -13.70 -15.70
CA VAL A 72 -4.76 -12.55 -15.40
C VAL A 72 -5.74 -12.84 -14.26
N ILE A 73 -6.33 -14.03 -14.21
CA ILE A 73 -7.31 -14.38 -13.16
C ILE A 73 -6.65 -14.39 -11.77
N MET A 74 -5.43 -14.94 -11.67
CA MET A 74 -4.68 -15.00 -10.41
C MET A 74 -4.24 -13.60 -9.98
N ASN A 75 -3.69 -12.82 -10.92
CA ASN A 75 -3.30 -11.43 -10.68
C ASN A 75 -4.48 -10.57 -10.21
N MET A 76 -5.64 -10.67 -10.88
CA MET A 76 -6.85 -9.93 -10.49
C MET A 76 -7.39 -10.37 -9.13
N MET A 77 -7.35 -11.67 -8.82
CA MET A 77 -7.80 -12.19 -7.54
C MET A 77 -6.91 -11.70 -6.39
N GLN A 78 -5.58 -11.78 -6.54
CA GLN A 78 -4.64 -11.23 -5.57
C GLN A 78 -4.83 -9.72 -5.39
N ASN A 79 -4.91 -8.97 -6.49
CA ASN A 79 -5.09 -7.52 -6.45
C ASN A 79 -6.38 -7.12 -5.72
N LYS A 80 -7.47 -7.87 -5.92
CA LYS A 80 -8.72 -7.60 -5.21
C LYS A 80 -8.60 -7.80 -3.70
N VAL A 81 -7.88 -8.84 -3.27
CA VAL A 81 -7.62 -9.12 -1.85
C VAL A 81 -6.71 -8.05 -1.26
N PHE A 82 -5.65 -7.66 -1.97
CA PHE A 82 -4.73 -6.62 -1.52
C PHE A 82 -5.42 -5.26 -1.41
N LEU A 83 -6.24 -4.89 -2.40
CA LEU A 83 -7.03 -3.66 -2.36
C LEU A 83 -7.89 -3.60 -1.10
N ARG A 84 -8.60 -4.69 -0.77
CA ARG A 84 -9.41 -4.76 0.45
C ARG A 84 -8.57 -4.56 1.71
N ALA A 85 -7.43 -5.25 1.82
CA ALA A 85 -6.54 -5.11 2.97
C ALA A 85 -5.97 -3.68 3.07
N ILE A 86 -5.56 -3.07 1.95
CA ILE A 86 -5.08 -1.68 1.90
C ILE A 86 -6.13 -0.71 2.46
N ASN A 87 -7.40 -0.86 2.06
CA ASN A 87 -8.48 -0.01 2.56
C ASN A 87 -8.74 -0.20 4.07
N GLN A 88 -8.65 -1.44 4.57
CA GLN A 88 -8.76 -1.72 6.01
C GLN A 88 -7.65 -1.02 6.79
N TYR A 89 -6.42 -1.07 6.29
CA TYR A 89 -5.30 -0.38 6.91
C TYR A 89 -5.39 1.14 6.76
N ALA A 90 -5.94 1.66 5.67
CA ALA A 90 -6.22 3.08 5.49
C ALA A 90 -7.19 3.61 6.57
N ALA A 91 -8.25 2.85 6.87
CA ALA A 91 -9.16 3.17 7.97
C ALA A 91 -8.45 3.21 9.33
N VAL A 92 -7.51 2.29 9.58
CA VAL A 92 -6.68 2.28 10.80
C VAL A 92 -5.78 3.51 10.86
N LEU A 93 -5.15 3.91 9.75
CA LEU A 93 -4.34 5.13 9.65
C LEU A 93 -5.15 6.38 10.01
N ASN A 94 -6.31 6.55 9.38
CA ASN A 94 -7.20 7.68 9.69
C ASN A 94 -7.61 7.69 11.17
N LYS A 95 -7.98 6.54 11.72
CA LYS A 95 -8.48 6.45 13.09
C LYS A 95 -7.41 6.65 14.16
N LYS A 96 -6.18 6.18 13.94
CA LYS A 96 -5.15 6.10 14.99
C LYS A 96 -3.93 7.00 14.75
N PHE A 97 -3.68 7.46 13.52
CA PHE A 97 -2.41 8.06 13.11
C PHE A 97 -2.54 9.45 12.46
N LEU A 98 -3.72 10.09 12.56
CA LEU A 98 -3.96 11.50 12.17
C LEU A 98 -3.75 12.52 13.32
N ASP A 99 -3.08 12.11 14.39
CA ASP A 99 -2.84 12.99 15.53
C ASP A 99 -1.85 14.13 15.18
N GLN A 100 -2.17 15.35 15.61
CA GLN A 100 -1.36 16.54 15.30
C GLN A 100 0.01 16.55 16.00
N THR A 101 0.08 15.97 17.20
CA THR A 101 1.27 15.98 18.06
C THR A 101 2.20 14.80 17.82
N ASN A 102 1.65 13.66 17.36
CA ASN A 102 2.41 12.44 17.13
C ASN A 102 2.17 11.86 15.71
N PHE A 103 2.49 12.66 14.70
CA PHE A 103 2.28 12.29 13.29
C PHE A 103 3.41 11.39 12.74
N GLU A 104 3.06 10.16 12.37
CA GLU A 104 3.99 9.14 11.85
C GLU A 104 4.28 9.34 10.35
N LEU A 105 5.10 10.34 10.00
CA LEU A 105 5.33 10.72 8.60
C LEU A 105 5.82 9.55 7.72
N GLN A 106 6.71 8.70 8.22
CA GLN A 106 7.24 7.57 7.46
C GLN A 106 6.18 6.49 7.19
N LEU A 107 5.29 6.24 8.14
CA LEU A 107 4.18 5.31 7.98
C LEU A 107 3.23 5.78 6.87
N TRP A 108 2.85 7.06 6.90
CA TRP A 108 2.01 7.66 5.86
C TRP A 108 2.69 7.69 4.48
N ASN A 109 4.00 8.00 4.42
CA ASN A 109 4.77 7.91 3.18
C ASN A 109 4.74 6.49 2.60
N ASN A 110 4.93 5.48 3.43
CA ASN A 110 4.87 4.08 3.00
C ASN A 110 3.49 3.69 2.48
N TYR A 111 2.41 4.18 3.11
CA TYR A 111 1.06 4.00 2.60
C TYR A 111 0.86 4.62 1.22
N PHE A 112 1.22 5.90 1.02
CA PHE A 112 1.03 6.56 -0.28
C PHE A 112 1.87 5.91 -1.37
N HIS A 113 3.12 5.53 -1.08
CA HIS A 113 3.95 4.79 -2.02
C HIS A 113 3.32 3.45 -2.41
N LEU A 114 2.75 2.71 -1.45
CA LEU A 114 2.03 1.47 -1.73
C LEU A 114 0.80 1.73 -2.61
N ALA A 115 -0.01 2.72 -2.25
CA ALA A 115 -1.25 3.01 -2.97
C ALA A 115 -0.98 3.46 -4.41
N VAL A 116 0.03 4.30 -4.62
CA VAL A 116 0.50 4.69 -5.96
C VAL A 116 1.03 3.48 -6.73
N ALA A 117 1.89 2.64 -6.12
CA ALA A 117 2.38 1.42 -6.76
C ALA A 117 1.24 0.47 -7.17
N PHE A 118 0.21 0.34 -6.33
CA PHE A 118 -0.98 -0.44 -6.66
C PHE A 118 -1.77 0.18 -7.82
N LEU A 119 -1.94 1.50 -7.84
CA LEU A 119 -2.67 2.22 -8.89
C LEU A 119 -1.98 2.10 -10.26
N THR A 120 -0.65 2.16 -10.29
CA THR A 120 0.14 2.22 -11.53
C THR A 120 0.66 0.88 -12.01
N GLN A 121 0.44 -0.22 -11.28
CA GLN A 121 0.94 -1.54 -11.68
C GLN A 121 0.41 -1.98 -13.06
N GLU A 122 1.25 -2.67 -13.82
CA GLU A 122 0.95 -3.15 -15.17
C GLU A 122 -0.24 -4.11 -15.21
N SER A 123 -0.41 -4.94 -14.17
CA SER A 123 -1.49 -5.94 -14.11
C SER A 123 -2.90 -5.33 -14.10
N LEU A 124 -3.03 -4.03 -13.79
CA LEU A 124 -4.29 -3.28 -13.83
C LEU A 124 -4.45 -2.42 -15.11
N GLN A 125 -3.44 -2.41 -16.00
CA GLN A 125 -3.49 -1.72 -17.28
C GLN A 125 -4.11 -2.65 -18.33
N LEU A 126 -5.42 -2.52 -18.54
CA LEU A 126 -6.23 -3.43 -19.39
C LEU A 126 -6.38 -2.96 -20.83
N GLU A 127 -5.64 -1.94 -21.24
CA GLU A 127 -5.76 -1.25 -22.53
C GLU A 127 -5.42 -2.18 -23.71
N ASN A 128 -4.51 -3.14 -23.49
CA ASN A 128 -4.07 -4.10 -24.51
C ASN A 128 -4.99 -5.33 -24.64
N PHE A 129 -6.01 -5.49 -23.78
CA PHE A 129 -6.94 -6.61 -23.89
C PHE A 129 -8.07 -6.31 -24.88
N SER A 130 -8.62 -7.37 -25.49
CA SER A 130 -9.84 -7.25 -26.28
C SER A 130 -11.00 -6.72 -25.44
N SER A 131 -11.95 -6.06 -26.10
CA SER A 131 -13.15 -5.49 -25.45
C SER A 131 -13.88 -6.52 -24.59
N ASP A 132 -14.05 -7.75 -25.08
CA ASP A 132 -14.74 -8.82 -24.36
C ASP A 132 -13.99 -9.28 -23.10
N LYS A 133 -12.66 -9.44 -23.20
CA LYS A 133 -11.83 -9.84 -22.07
C LYS A 133 -11.85 -8.75 -21.00
N ARG A 134 -11.72 -7.49 -21.40
CA ARG A 134 -11.82 -6.33 -20.52
C ARG A 134 -13.19 -6.23 -19.84
N ALA A 135 -14.27 -6.42 -20.58
CA ALA A 135 -15.63 -6.42 -20.03
C ALA A 135 -15.84 -7.51 -18.96
N LYS A 136 -15.36 -8.74 -19.22
CA LYS A 136 -15.42 -9.85 -18.24
C LYS A 136 -14.63 -9.54 -16.96
N ILE A 137 -13.44 -8.94 -17.10
CA ILE A 137 -12.63 -8.54 -15.94
C ILE A 137 -13.38 -7.48 -15.11
N PHE A 138 -13.90 -6.43 -15.75
CA PHE A 138 -14.63 -5.39 -15.05
C PHE A 138 -15.91 -5.91 -14.38
N GLN A 139 -16.66 -6.78 -15.05
CA GLN A 139 -17.86 -7.38 -14.48
C GLN A 139 -17.54 -8.10 -13.15
N LYS A 140 -16.43 -8.85 -13.10
CA LYS A 140 -16.07 -9.65 -11.94
C LYS A 140 -15.32 -8.88 -10.84
N TYR A 141 -14.38 -8.02 -11.20
CA TYR A 141 -13.44 -7.40 -10.25
C TYR A 141 -13.73 -5.93 -9.99
N GLN A 142 -14.57 -5.30 -10.82
CA GLN A 142 -14.81 -3.86 -10.88
C GLN A 142 -13.54 -3.08 -11.22
N ASP A 143 -13.65 -1.75 -11.31
CA ASP A 143 -12.50 -0.88 -11.55
C ASP A 143 -11.71 -0.63 -10.26
N MET A 144 -10.68 -1.45 -10.06
CA MET A 144 -9.79 -1.36 -8.90
C MET A 144 -8.92 -0.09 -8.92
N ARG A 145 -8.53 0.41 -10.11
CA ARG A 145 -7.76 1.67 -10.24
C ARG A 145 -8.59 2.85 -9.76
N ARG A 146 -9.85 2.90 -10.18
CA ARG A 146 -10.78 3.94 -9.72
C ARG A 146 -11.00 3.86 -8.21
N HIS A 147 -11.15 2.66 -7.66
CA HIS A 147 -11.37 2.47 -6.23
C HIS A 147 -10.19 3.00 -5.40
N ILE A 148 -8.97 2.55 -5.67
CA ILE A 148 -7.79 3.02 -4.92
C ILE A 148 -7.52 4.51 -5.19
N GLY A 149 -7.83 5.03 -6.38
CA GLY A 149 -7.69 6.44 -6.69
C GLY A 149 -8.57 7.34 -5.83
N PHE A 150 -9.81 6.92 -5.55
CA PHE A 150 -10.67 7.62 -4.59
C PHE A 150 -10.13 7.52 -3.16
N GLU A 151 -9.65 6.34 -2.75
CA GLU A 151 -9.06 6.18 -1.41
C GLU A 151 -7.83 7.09 -1.21
N ILE A 152 -6.90 7.13 -2.19
CA ILE A 152 -5.72 8.02 -2.15
C ILE A 152 -6.16 9.48 -1.99
N ARG A 153 -7.16 9.90 -2.77
CA ARG A 153 -7.69 11.26 -2.72
C ARG A 153 -8.27 11.58 -1.34
N ASP A 154 -9.09 10.69 -0.79
CA ASP A 154 -9.78 10.90 0.48
C ASP A 154 -8.76 10.90 1.64
N MET A 155 -7.79 9.98 1.61
CA MET A 155 -6.65 9.94 2.53
C MET A 155 -5.82 11.23 2.48
N TRP A 156 -5.53 11.73 1.28
CA TRP A 156 -4.84 13.01 1.11
C TRP A 156 -5.62 14.17 1.72
N TYR A 157 -6.94 14.23 1.54
CA TYR A 157 -7.76 15.28 2.14
C TYR A 157 -7.73 15.24 3.67
N ASN A 158 -7.77 14.05 4.27
CA ASN A 158 -7.78 13.85 5.71
C ASN A 158 -6.48 14.28 6.42
N LEU A 159 -5.37 14.41 5.71
CA LEU A 159 -4.09 14.86 6.29
C LEU A 159 -4.13 16.27 6.87
N GLY A 160 -5.07 17.13 6.45
CA GLY A 160 -5.19 18.51 6.93
C GLY A 160 -3.85 19.28 6.85
N PRO A 161 -3.34 19.83 7.97
CA PRO A 161 -2.09 20.59 7.98
C PRO A 161 -0.84 19.74 7.70
N HIS A 162 -0.92 18.41 7.80
CA HIS A 162 0.23 17.53 7.57
C HIS A 162 0.63 17.41 6.09
N LYS A 163 -0.22 17.87 5.15
CA LYS A 163 0.07 17.86 3.70
C LYS A 163 1.42 18.49 3.34
N ILE A 164 1.80 19.57 4.03
CA ILE A 164 3.07 20.27 3.77
C ILE A 164 4.30 19.40 4.02
N LYS A 165 4.18 18.34 4.84
CA LYS A 165 5.27 17.39 5.11
C LYS A 165 5.56 16.45 3.93
N PHE A 166 4.67 16.38 2.93
CA PHE A 166 4.80 15.51 1.75
C PHE A 166 5.27 16.26 0.50
N ILE A 167 5.35 17.58 0.54
CA ILE A 167 5.83 18.39 -0.58
C ILE A 167 7.37 18.39 -0.52
N PRO A 168 8.07 17.93 -1.57
CA PRO A 168 9.51 18.12 -1.67
C PRO A 168 9.81 19.61 -1.53
N ARG A 169 10.62 20.01 -0.55
CA ARG A 169 11.13 21.38 -0.52
C ARG A 169 12.14 21.46 -1.66
N ASP A 170 11.79 22.19 -2.72
CA ASP A 170 12.76 22.56 -3.74
C ASP A 170 13.98 23.18 -3.06
N GLY A 171 15.16 22.77 -3.53
CA GLY A 171 16.44 22.97 -2.88
C GLY A 171 16.65 24.40 -2.37
N GLY A 172 17.14 24.49 -1.13
CA GLY A 172 17.77 25.71 -0.66
C GLY A 172 19.02 25.99 -1.48
N SER A 173 18.92 26.86 -2.48
CA SER A 173 20.04 27.74 -2.82
C SER A 173 20.06 28.88 -1.81
N HIS A 174 20.69 28.63 -0.66
CA HIS A 174 21.42 29.66 0.07
C HIS A 174 22.55 29.03 0.90
N PRO A 175 23.72 28.85 0.28
CA PRO A 175 24.99 28.98 0.96
C PRO A 175 25.72 30.20 0.38
N GLY A 176 25.81 31.27 1.16
CA GLY A 176 26.75 32.36 0.94
C GLY A 176 26.24 33.56 0.15
N ASP A 177 25.58 34.47 0.85
CA ASP A 177 25.78 35.91 0.63
C ASP A 177 26.60 36.44 1.81
N ASP A 178 27.84 35.95 1.95
CA ASP A 178 28.93 36.72 2.53
C ASP A 178 29.79 37.22 1.36
N ALA A 179 29.67 38.51 1.03
CA ALA A 179 30.75 39.42 0.60
C ALA A 179 30.25 40.52 -0.37
N CYS A 180 29.98 41.71 0.17
CA CYS A 180 30.70 42.94 -0.20
C CYS A 180 30.19 44.14 0.60
N SER A 181 31.15 44.81 1.25
CA SER A 181 31.24 46.27 1.53
C SER A 181 30.17 46.96 2.35
#